data_AF-A0A9X7JSZ5-F1
#
_entry.id   AF-A0A9X7JSZ5-F1
#
_cell.length_a   1.000
_cell.length_b   1.000
_cell.length_c   1.000
_cell.angle_alpha   90.00
_cell.angle_beta   90.00
_cell.angle_gamma   90.00
#
_symmetry.space_group_name_H-M   'P 1'
#
loop_
_entity.id
_entity.type
_entity.pdbx_description
1 polymer ?
#
loop_
_entity_poly.entity_id
_entity_poly.type
_entity_poly.pdbx_seq_one_letter_code
_entity_poly.pdbx_strand_id
1 'polypeptide(L)'
;MRSVKTVLALGAAALAAAGGLVTPAAAAAPAADSGGKAMTWTLMADGPSGTVQVGGGPLSNPYQGDTATTTALPVLCLRIDGRLAPAGITPGFYAGWARGEVAATNPLRGTRLTSRAAADGVCANTFGTGWRMAEFHDGRYGPDLESSGGWSFWAYGDVPAGTRFWTAINDQPANPWNN
;
A
#
# COMPACT_ATOMS: atom_id res chain seq x y z
N MET A 1 -20.28 57.41 63.67
CA MET A 1 -19.01 56.98 64.28
C MET A 1 -18.30 56.05 63.32
N ARG A 2 -17.04 56.38 63.00
CA ARG A 2 -15.93 55.54 62.51
C ARG A 2 -16.10 54.79 61.18
N SER A 3 -15.56 55.45 60.16
CA SER A 3 -14.95 54.87 58.96
C SER A 3 -13.88 53.83 59.34
N VAL A 4 -13.86 52.70 58.65
CA VAL A 4 -12.73 51.75 58.67
C VAL A 4 -12.32 51.50 57.22
N LYS A 5 -11.12 51.97 56.89
CA LYS A 5 -10.37 51.61 55.70
C LYS A 5 -9.76 50.22 55.92
N THR A 6 -9.83 49.35 54.93
CA THR A 6 -8.96 48.17 54.86
C THR A 6 -8.43 48.04 53.44
N VAL A 7 -7.10 48.19 53.35
CA VAL A 7 -6.26 47.94 52.17
C VAL A 7 -5.67 46.54 52.34
N LEU A 8 -5.66 45.71 51.29
CA LEU A 8 -4.76 44.59 51.03
C LEU A 8 -5.27 43.89 49.75
N ALA A 9 -4.51 43.37 48.80
CA ALA A 9 -3.14 43.54 48.32
C ALA A 9 -3.18 42.91 46.90
N LEU A 10 -2.63 43.58 45.89
CA LEU A 10 -2.51 43.04 44.54
C LEU A 10 -1.46 41.93 44.53
N GLY A 11 -1.89 40.68 44.38
CA GLY A 11 -1.03 39.57 44.01
C GLY A 11 -0.89 39.51 42.49
N ALA A 12 0.22 40.01 41.95
CA ALA A 12 0.57 39.81 40.55
C ALA A 12 1.11 38.40 40.35
N ALA A 13 0.32 37.50 39.77
CA ALA A 13 0.79 36.21 39.27
C ALA A 13 1.52 36.44 37.94
N ALA A 14 2.86 36.40 37.95
CA ALA A 14 3.65 36.39 36.74
C ALA A 14 3.53 35.02 36.07
N LEU A 15 2.74 34.92 34.99
CA LEU A 15 2.82 33.79 34.07
C LEU A 15 4.14 33.90 33.29
N ALA A 16 5.10 33.04 33.62
CA ALA A 16 6.27 32.82 32.77
C ALA A 16 5.82 32.10 31.49
N ALA A 17 5.68 32.84 30.39
CA ALA A 17 5.51 32.25 29.07
C ALA A 17 6.84 31.59 28.66
N ALA A 18 6.92 30.27 28.80
CA ALA A 18 7.98 29.48 28.20
C ALA A 18 7.78 29.49 26.67
N GLY A 19 8.49 30.40 26.00
CA GLY A 19 8.59 30.42 24.53
C GLY A 19 9.35 29.20 24.04
N GLY A 20 8.65 28.10 23.79
CA GLY A 20 9.19 26.95 23.08
C GLY A 20 9.48 27.34 21.64
N LEU A 21 10.75 27.32 21.25
CA LEU A 21 11.17 27.40 19.85
C LEU A 21 10.64 26.16 19.14
N VAL A 22 9.56 26.31 18.37
CA VAL A 22 9.10 25.29 17.44
C VAL A 22 10.10 25.27 16.30
N THR A 23 11.00 24.29 16.29
CA THR A 23 11.84 24.02 15.13
C THR A 23 10.93 23.61 13.97
N PRO A 24 10.99 24.28 12.81
CA PRO A 24 10.23 23.81 11.65
C PRO A 24 10.75 22.42 11.28
N ALA A 25 9.84 21.46 11.13
CA ALA A 25 10.16 20.16 10.59
C ALA A 25 10.78 20.37 9.20
N ALA A 26 12.03 19.95 9.03
CA ALA A 26 12.66 19.95 7.72
C ALA A 26 11.81 19.12 6.77
N ALA A 27 11.35 19.74 5.68
CA ALA A 27 10.70 19.01 4.59
C ALA A 27 11.66 17.92 4.12
N ALA A 28 11.19 16.67 4.10
CA ALA A 28 11.95 15.56 3.53
C ALA A 28 12.36 15.95 2.09
N ALA A 29 13.64 15.77 1.77
CA ALA A 29 14.12 15.98 0.41
C ALA A 29 13.24 15.18 -0.56
N PRO A 30 12.92 15.72 -1.75
CA PRO A 30 12.22 14.93 -2.76
C PRO A 30 13.05 13.68 -3.02
N ALA A 31 12.43 12.50 -2.93
CA ALA A 31 13.07 11.25 -3.31
C ALA A 31 13.64 11.45 -4.72
N ALA A 32 14.95 11.28 -4.86
CA ALA A 32 15.62 11.43 -6.15
C ALA A 32 14.95 10.48 -7.15
N ASP A 33 14.65 11.00 -8.34
CA ASP A 33 14.18 10.23 -9.48
C ASP A 33 15.32 9.30 -9.91
N SER A 34 15.40 8.11 -9.32
CA SER A 34 16.51 7.17 -9.58
C SER A 34 16.41 6.54 -10.97
N GLY A 35 15.30 6.72 -11.71
CA GLY A 35 15.04 5.95 -12.92
C GLY A 35 15.15 4.43 -12.68
N GLY A 36 15.06 3.99 -11.43
CA GLY A 36 15.28 2.61 -11.03
C GLY A 36 14.16 1.70 -11.49
N LYS A 37 14.34 0.40 -11.28
CA LYS A 37 13.34 -0.59 -11.65
C LYS A 37 12.53 -1.00 -10.44
N ALA A 38 11.23 -1.17 -10.62
CA ALA A 38 10.36 -1.75 -9.62
C ALA A 38 9.75 -3.05 -10.13
N MET A 39 9.35 -3.89 -9.18
CA MET A 39 8.68 -5.15 -9.42
C MET A 39 7.31 -4.88 -10.04
N THR A 40 6.96 -5.69 -11.03
CA THR A 40 5.60 -5.69 -11.58
C THR A 40 5.07 -7.11 -11.73
N TRP A 41 3.76 -7.24 -11.57
CA TRP A 41 3.02 -8.48 -11.78
C TRP A 41 2.16 -8.39 -13.03
N THR A 42 1.52 -9.49 -13.40
CA THR A 42 0.58 -9.61 -14.53
C THR A 42 -0.61 -10.48 -14.12
N LEU A 43 -1.66 -10.47 -14.93
CA LEU A 43 -2.62 -11.58 -14.98
C LEU A 43 -1.87 -12.83 -15.43
N MET A 44 -1.98 -13.91 -14.66
CA MET A 44 -1.41 -15.22 -14.99
C MET A 44 -2.47 -16.17 -15.57
N ALA A 45 -3.66 -16.19 -15.00
CA ALA A 45 -4.75 -17.05 -15.43
C ALA A 45 -6.10 -16.54 -14.95
N ASP A 46 -7.14 -16.83 -15.74
CA ASP A 46 -8.52 -16.79 -15.29
C ASP A 46 -8.84 -18.08 -14.51
N GLY A 47 -9.69 -17.96 -13.50
CA GLY A 47 -10.11 -19.05 -12.64
C GLY A 47 -11.63 -19.21 -12.57
N PRO A 48 -12.11 -20.17 -11.76
CA PRO A 48 -13.53 -20.41 -11.60
C PRO A 48 -14.24 -19.21 -10.94
N SER A 49 -15.54 -19.07 -11.20
CA SER A 49 -16.41 -18.12 -10.47
C SER A 49 -15.95 -16.65 -10.51
N GLY A 50 -15.28 -16.21 -11.58
CA GLY A 50 -14.81 -14.83 -11.72
C GLY A 50 -13.60 -14.49 -10.84
N THR A 51 -12.77 -15.49 -10.56
CA THR A 51 -11.46 -15.26 -9.94
C THR A 51 -10.36 -15.12 -11.00
N VAL A 52 -9.29 -14.44 -10.62
CA VAL A 52 -8.06 -14.33 -11.39
C VAL A 52 -6.87 -14.72 -10.53
N GLN A 53 -5.85 -15.28 -11.15
CA GLN A 53 -4.52 -15.42 -10.57
C GLN A 53 -3.65 -14.27 -11.06
N VAL A 54 -3.14 -13.48 -10.13
CA VAL A 54 -2.18 -12.41 -10.42
C VAL A 54 -0.86 -12.75 -9.78
N GLY A 55 0.24 -12.46 -10.48
CA GLY A 55 1.56 -12.86 -10.02
C GLY A 55 2.68 -12.40 -10.93
N GLY A 56 3.90 -12.71 -10.52
CA GLY A 56 5.09 -12.20 -11.20
C GLY A 56 5.37 -12.82 -12.57
N GLY A 57 4.97 -14.08 -12.78
CA GLY A 57 5.36 -14.84 -13.96
C GLY A 57 6.88 -14.89 -14.16
N PRO A 58 7.38 -15.20 -15.37
CA PRO A 58 8.81 -15.32 -15.64
C PRO A 58 9.55 -13.97 -15.73
N LEU A 59 8.83 -12.85 -15.75
CA LEU A 59 9.39 -11.52 -16.00
C LEU A 59 9.43 -10.62 -14.76
N SER A 60 8.91 -11.06 -13.62
CA SER A 60 8.96 -10.29 -12.37
C SER A 60 10.26 -10.52 -11.64
N ASN A 61 10.82 -9.46 -11.08
CA ASN A 61 12.01 -9.56 -10.23
C ASN A 61 11.74 -8.89 -8.86
N PRO A 62 11.44 -9.68 -7.81
CA PRO A 62 11.18 -9.14 -6.48
C PRO A 62 12.44 -8.59 -5.78
N TYR A 63 13.64 -8.84 -6.31
CA TYR A 63 14.90 -8.46 -5.67
C TYR A 63 15.48 -7.15 -6.21
N GLN A 64 15.34 -6.89 -7.51
CA GLN A 64 15.93 -5.73 -8.18
C GLN A 64 14.91 -4.91 -8.99
N GLY A 65 13.65 -5.35 -9.01
CA GLY A 65 12.66 -4.84 -9.94
C GLY A 65 12.93 -5.25 -11.40
N ASP A 66 11.90 -5.12 -12.23
CA ASP A 66 11.94 -5.55 -13.63
C ASP A 66 11.54 -4.44 -14.61
N THR A 67 10.82 -3.42 -14.14
CA THR A 67 10.27 -2.36 -14.99
C THR A 67 10.72 -0.99 -14.51
N ALA A 68 11.20 -0.14 -15.42
CA ALA A 68 11.61 1.23 -15.10
C ALA A 68 10.44 2.03 -14.52
N THR A 69 10.64 2.72 -13.40
CA THR A 69 9.61 3.50 -12.70
C THR A 69 9.06 4.66 -13.52
N THR A 70 9.76 5.06 -14.60
CA THR A 70 9.27 6.05 -15.56
C THR A 70 8.14 5.50 -16.44
N THR A 71 7.94 4.18 -16.50
CA THR A 71 6.86 3.53 -17.26
C THR A 71 5.50 3.84 -16.64
N ALA A 72 4.48 4.09 -17.47
CA ALA A 72 3.11 4.20 -16.99
C ALA A 72 2.43 2.82 -17.02
N LEU A 73 2.14 2.28 -15.83
CA LEU A 73 1.41 1.01 -15.65
C LEU A 73 0.29 1.19 -14.62
N PRO A 74 -0.80 0.41 -14.69
CA PRO A 74 -1.78 0.37 -13.61
C PRO A 74 -1.16 -0.08 -12.28
N VAL A 75 -1.81 0.29 -11.18
CA VAL A 75 -1.55 -0.31 -9.87
C VAL A 75 -2.50 -1.48 -9.68
N LEU A 76 -1.97 -2.63 -9.26
CA LEU A 76 -2.81 -3.74 -8.81
C LEU A 76 -3.32 -3.39 -7.42
N CYS A 77 -4.62 -3.20 -7.30
CA CYS A 77 -5.30 -2.90 -6.05
C CYS A 77 -6.01 -4.14 -5.52
N LEU A 78 -6.02 -4.29 -4.20
CA LEU A 78 -6.66 -5.39 -3.48
C LEU A 78 -7.56 -4.81 -2.38
N ARG A 79 -8.77 -5.34 -2.23
CA ARG A 79 -9.60 -5.21 -1.03
C ARG A 79 -9.78 -6.58 -0.40
N ILE A 80 -9.34 -6.70 0.85
CA ILE A 80 -9.57 -7.91 1.64
C ILE A 80 -10.90 -7.74 2.39
N ASP A 81 -11.82 -8.67 2.20
CA ASP A 81 -13.12 -8.70 2.88
C ASP A 81 -13.48 -10.07 3.49
N GLY A 82 -12.53 -11.01 3.50
CA GLY A 82 -12.68 -12.29 4.18
C GLY A 82 -13.49 -13.33 3.42
N ARG A 83 -13.89 -13.06 2.17
CA ARG A 83 -14.61 -14.02 1.34
C ARG A 83 -13.80 -15.32 1.15
N LEU A 84 -14.53 -16.44 1.12
CA LEU A 84 -13.94 -17.77 0.95
C LEU A 84 -13.49 -17.99 -0.50
N ALA A 85 -12.47 -18.85 -0.66
CA ALA A 85 -12.08 -19.31 -1.98
C ALA A 85 -13.21 -20.15 -2.58
N PRO A 86 -13.59 -19.95 -3.86
CA PRO A 86 -14.55 -20.81 -4.52
C PRO A 86 -13.97 -22.22 -4.72
N ALA A 87 -14.86 -23.20 -4.97
CA ALA A 87 -14.45 -24.53 -5.36
C ALA A 87 -13.55 -24.50 -6.61
N GLY A 88 -12.53 -25.36 -6.65
CA GLY A 88 -11.56 -25.43 -7.73
C GLY A 88 -10.28 -24.62 -7.51
N ILE A 89 -10.19 -23.84 -6.43
CA ILE A 89 -8.95 -23.19 -5.99
C ILE A 89 -8.43 -23.90 -4.75
N THR A 90 -7.21 -24.44 -4.85
CA THR A 90 -6.47 -25.00 -3.71
C THR A 90 -5.30 -24.06 -3.38
N PRO A 91 -5.41 -23.23 -2.33
CA PRO A 91 -4.36 -22.26 -2.01
C PRO A 91 -3.06 -22.95 -1.59
N GLY A 92 -1.93 -22.44 -2.08
CA GLY A 92 -0.60 -22.94 -1.72
C GLY A 92 0.41 -21.81 -1.58
N PHE A 93 1.64 -22.16 -1.18
CA PHE A 93 2.70 -21.18 -0.95
C PHE A 93 2.99 -20.27 -2.16
N TYR A 94 2.91 -20.80 -3.38
CA TYR A 94 3.20 -20.03 -4.60
C TYR A 94 1.96 -19.40 -5.26
N ALA A 95 0.76 -19.75 -4.77
CA ALA A 95 -0.53 -19.37 -5.35
C ALA A 95 -1.59 -19.40 -4.25
N GLY A 96 -1.47 -18.47 -3.30
CA GLY A 96 -2.36 -18.38 -2.14
C GLY A 96 -3.73 -17.80 -2.49
N TRP A 97 -4.60 -17.69 -1.49
CA TRP A 97 -5.90 -17.01 -1.59
C TRP A 97 -5.84 -15.65 -0.88
N ALA A 98 -6.15 -14.57 -1.59
CA ALA A 98 -6.08 -13.22 -1.05
C ALA A 98 -7.26 -12.86 -0.12
N ARG A 99 -8.31 -13.70 -0.07
CA ARG A 99 -9.52 -13.46 0.75
C ARG A 99 -10.24 -12.16 0.40
N GLY A 100 -10.31 -11.84 -0.89
CA GLY A 100 -10.79 -10.56 -1.35
C GLY A 100 -10.91 -10.47 -2.86
N GLU A 101 -10.89 -9.24 -3.35
CA GLU A 101 -10.97 -8.92 -4.77
C GLU A 101 -9.88 -7.96 -5.23
N VAL A 102 -9.46 -8.12 -6.49
CA VAL A 102 -8.50 -7.26 -7.16
C VAL A 102 -9.13 -6.45 -8.28
N ALA A 103 -8.51 -5.30 -8.56
CA ALA A 103 -8.80 -4.46 -9.72
C ALA A 103 -7.53 -3.70 -10.12
N ALA A 104 -7.45 -3.28 -11.39
CA ALA A 104 -6.35 -2.49 -11.92
C ALA A 104 -6.80 -1.04 -12.13
N THR A 105 -6.01 -0.06 -11.69
CA THR A 105 -6.30 1.36 -11.91
C THR A 105 -6.10 1.78 -13.37
N ASN A 106 -6.35 3.05 -13.69
CA ASN A 106 -5.74 3.63 -14.89
C ASN A 106 -4.20 3.66 -14.74
N PRO A 107 -3.43 3.60 -15.85
CA PRO A 107 -1.98 3.64 -15.78
C PRO A 107 -1.43 4.94 -15.19
N LEU A 108 -0.41 4.83 -14.34
CA LEU A 108 0.39 5.96 -13.87
C LEU A 108 1.88 5.61 -13.81
N ARG A 109 2.72 6.65 -13.89
CA ARG A 109 4.16 6.47 -13.76
C ARG A 109 4.50 5.99 -12.35
N GLY A 110 5.33 4.97 -12.25
CA GLY A 110 5.86 4.47 -10.97
C GLY A 110 6.49 5.58 -10.11
N THR A 111 7.11 6.59 -10.73
CA THR A 111 7.66 7.77 -10.01
C THR A 111 6.64 8.59 -9.22
N ARG A 112 5.33 8.39 -9.44
CA ARG A 112 4.27 9.00 -8.60
C ARG A 112 3.98 8.20 -7.32
N LEU A 113 4.42 6.95 -7.25
CA LEU A 113 4.26 6.07 -6.11
C LEU A 113 5.45 6.25 -5.17
N THR A 114 5.41 7.31 -4.36
CA THR A 114 6.55 7.74 -3.52
C THR A 114 6.62 7.06 -2.15
N SER A 115 5.60 6.26 -1.81
CA SER A 115 5.55 5.45 -0.59
C SER A 115 4.43 4.42 -0.69
N ARG A 116 4.44 3.46 0.24
CA ARG A 116 3.31 2.52 0.43
C ARG A 116 1.98 3.28 0.62
N ALA A 117 1.97 4.29 1.48
CA ALA A 117 0.78 5.09 1.76
C ALA A 117 0.27 5.85 0.51
N ALA A 118 1.19 6.37 -0.33
CA ALA A 118 0.81 7.01 -1.58
C ALA A 118 0.18 6.00 -2.56
N ALA A 119 0.74 4.80 -2.66
CA ALA A 119 0.21 3.75 -3.52
C ALA A 119 -1.14 3.19 -3.04
N ASP A 120 -1.28 2.98 -1.74
CA ASP A 120 -2.57 2.61 -1.14
C ASP A 120 -3.61 3.72 -1.35
N GLY A 121 -3.20 5.00 -1.25
CA GLY A 121 -4.05 6.14 -1.54
C GLY A 121 -4.54 6.18 -2.99
N VAL A 122 -3.74 5.77 -3.96
CA VAL A 122 -4.19 5.63 -5.37
C VAL A 122 -5.33 4.61 -5.46
N CYS A 123 -5.18 3.45 -4.81
CA CYS A 123 -6.22 2.42 -4.80
C CYS A 123 -7.49 2.88 -4.08
N ALA A 124 -7.36 3.48 -2.89
CA ALA A 124 -8.48 3.98 -2.12
C ALA A 124 -9.24 5.10 -2.85
N ASN A 125 -8.54 6.01 -3.53
CA ASN A 125 -9.16 7.07 -4.32
C ASN A 125 -9.86 6.55 -5.59
N THR A 126 -9.39 5.43 -6.14
CA THR A 126 -9.96 4.85 -7.37
C THR A 126 -11.18 3.98 -7.06
N PHE A 127 -11.12 3.17 -6.01
CA PHE A 127 -12.10 2.11 -5.74
C PHE A 127 -12.83 2.23 -4.39
N GLY A 128 -12.46 3.21 -3.57
CA GLY A 128 -13.08 3.49 -2.27
C GLY A 128 -12.30 2.92 -1.07
N THR A 129 -12.83 3.16 0.13
CA THR A 129 -12.21 2.72 1.40
C THR A 129 -11.97 1.22 1.44
N GLY A 130 -10.83 0.81 2.00
CA GLY A 130 -10.43 -0.59 2.17
C GLY A 130 -9.62 -1.16 1.01
N TRP A 131 -9.57 -0.47 -0.13
CA TRP A 131 -8.66 -0.79 -1.22
C TRP A 131 -7.26 -0.26 -0.95
N ARG A 132 -6.26 -1.07 -1.26
CA ARG A 132 -4.84 -0.76 -1.12
C ARG A 132 -4.05 -1.40 -2.25
N MET A 133 -2.78 -1.00 -2.43
CA MET A 133 -1.91 -1.69 -3.38
C MET A 133 -1.76 -3.16 -2.93
N ALA A 134 -1.85 -4.08 -3.87
CA ALA A 134 -1.57 -5.49 -3.65
C ALA A 134 -0.10 -5.67 -3.27
N GLU A 135 0.17 -6.67 -2.45
CA GLU A 135 1.47 -6.98 -1.89
C GLU A 135 1.83 -8.44 -2.18
N PHE A 136 3.12 -8.68 -2.42
CA PHE A 136 3.67 -9.95 -2.88
C PHE A 136 3.21 -11.15 -2.02
N HIS A 137 3.03 -10.95 -0.72
CA HIS A 137 2.66 -11.98 0.24
C HIS A 137 1.18 -11.97 0.62
N ASP A 138 0.30 -11.31 -0.13
CA ASP A 138 -1.13 -11.27 0.19
C ASP A 138 -1.84 -12.62 0.10
N GLY A 139 -1.28 -13.57 -0.65
CA GLY A 139 -1.81 -14.93 -0.77
C GLY A 139 -1.68 -15.73 0.53
N ARG A 140 -2.79 -16.23 1.04
CA ARG A 140 -2.86 -17.09 2.23
C ARG A 140 -3.09 -18.55 1.89
N TYR A 141 -2.57 -19.46 2.71
CA TYR A 141 -2.75 -20.92 2.55
C TYR A 141 -2.65 -21.63 3.91
N GLY A 142 -2.94 -22.93 3.92
CA GLY A 142 -3.05 -23.75 5.15
C GLY A 142 -4.51 -24.05 5.51
N PRO A 143 -4.76 -24.99 6.45
CA PRO A 143 -6.10 -25.39 6.88
C PRO A 143 -7.04 -24.22 7.23
N ASP A 144 -6.52 -23.13 7.77
CA ASP A 144 -7.27 -21.95 8.20
C ASP A 144 -6.75 -20.65 7.56
N LEU A 145 -6.02 -20.77 6.43
CA LEU A 145 -5.37 -19.63 5.74
C LEU A 145 -4.42 -18.84 6.66
N GLU A 146 -3.78 -19.54 7.59
CA GLU A 146 -2.92 -18.97 8.63
C GLU A 146 -1.51 -18.61 8.14
N SER A 147 -1.06 -19.23 7.04
CA SER A 147 0.25 -19.00 6.45
C SER A 147 0.18 -18.02 5.27
N SER A 148 1.29 -17.31 5.01
CA SER A 148 1.46 -16.44 3.84
C SER A 148 2.50 -16.98 2.89
N GLY A 149 2.19 -16.91 1.60
CA GLY A 149 3.05 -17.33 0.51
C GLY A 149 3.63 -16.15 -0.25
N GLY A 150 4.01 -16.37 -1.50
CA GLY A 150 4.45 -15.32 -2.42
C GLY A 150 4.31 -15.73 -3.87
N TRP A 151 4.87 -14.93 -4.78
CA TRP A 151 4.95 -15.15 -6.23
C TRP A 151 3.64 -15.01 -7.02
N SER A 152 2.51 -15.42 -6.45
CA SER A 152 1.18 -15.13 -6.98
C SER A 152 0.10 -15.34 -5.93
N PHE A 153 -1.09 -14.83 -6.20
CA PHE A 153 -2.30 -15.21 -5.47
C PHE A 153 -3.54 -15.20 -6.35
N TRP A 154 -4.53 -15.96 -5.92
CA TRP A 154 -5.89 -15.93 -6.42
C TRP A 154 -6.73 -14.90 -5.65
N ALA A 155 -7.60 -14.20 -6.36
CA ALA A 155 -8.62 -13.31 -5.81
C ALA A 155 -9.84 -13.27 -6.75
N TYR A 156 -10.98 -12.78 -6.27
CA TYR A 156 -12.04 -12.38 -7.20
C TYR A 156 -11.62 -11.15 -7.98
N GLY A 157 -12.19 -10.94 -9.16
CA GLY A 157 -12.00 -9.73 -9.93
C GLY A 157 -11.71 -10.02 -11.39
N ASP A 158 -11.53 -8.95 -12.13
CA ASP A 158 -11.19 -8.96 -13.54
C ASP A 158 -10.11 -7.90 -13.76
N VAL A 159 -9.02 -8.30 -14.39
CA VAL A 159 -7.92 -7.40 -14.77
C VAL A 159 -7.51 -7.72 -16.20
N PRO A 160 -7.18 -6.72 -17.04
CA PRO A 160 -6.98 -6.98 -18.46
C PRO A 160 -5.78 -7.90 -18.73
N ALA A 161 -5.99 -8.93 -19.56
CA ALA A 161 -4.93 -9.83 -19.98
C ALA A 161 -3.76 -9.10 -20.65
N GLY A 162 -2.54 -9.60 -20.44
CA GLY A 162 -1.32 -8.99 -20.98
C GLY A 162 -0.92 -7.65 -20.34
N THR A 163 -1.66 -7.18 -19.32
CA THR A 163 -1.32 -5.95 -18.60
C THR A 163 -0.39 -6.24 -17.44
N ARG A 164 0.68 -5.45 -17.34
CA ARG A 164 1.55 -5.44 -16.17
C ARG A 164 1.08 -4.40 -15.17
N PHE A 165 1.23 -4.71 -13.89
CA PHE A 165 0.77 -3.89 -12.79
C PHE A 165 1.92 -3.61 -11.82
N TRP A 166 1.99 -2.39 -11.30
CA TRP A 166 2.77 -2.13 -10.10
C TRP A 166 2.20 -2.96 -8.95
N THR A 167 3.05 -3.74 -8.28
CA THR A 167 2.71 -4.54 -7.08
C THR A 167 3.79 -4.30 -6.02
N ALA A 168 3.40 -4.28 -4.75
CA ALA A 168 4.31 -4.02 -3.65
C ALA A 168 5.01 -5.30 -3.17
N ILE A 169 6.17 -5.15 -2.54
CA ILE A 169 6.87 -6.17 -1.76
C ILE A 169 7.47 -5.51 -0.52
N ASN A 170 7.12 -6.02 0.67
CA ASN A 170 7.51 -5.37 1.92
C ASN A 170 8.88 -5.80 2.46
N ASP A 171 9.40 -6.95 2.00
CA ASP A 171 10.65 -7.54 2.50
C ASP A 171 11.83 -7.40 1.52
N GLN A 172 11.63 -6.71 0.38
CA GLN A 172 12.66 -6.41 -0.60
C GLN A 172 12.57 -4.95 -1.11
N PRO A 173 13.71 -4.33 -1.52
CA PRO A 173 13.74 -3.00 -2.12
C PRO A 173 13.45 -3.06 -3.62
N ALA A 174 12.25 -3.51 -4.00
CA ALA A 174 11.82 -3.57 -5.40
C ALA A 174 10.50 -2.83 -5.64
N ASN A 175 10.22 -1.77 -4.86
CA ASN A 175 9.04 -0.94 -5.08
C ASN A 175 9.42 0.36 -5.79
N PRO A 176 8.46 1.07 -6.40
CA PRO A 176 8.74 2.36 -7.03
C PRO A 176 9.35 3.43 -6.10
N TRP A 177 9.15 3.31 -4.78
CA TRP A 177 9.67 4.25 -3.76
C TRP A 177 10.95 3.80 -3.06
N ASN A 178 11.39 2.55 -3.26
CA ASN A 178 12.66 2.04 -2.75
C ASN A 178 13.19 0.97 -3.71
N ASN A 179 13.94 1.44 -4.70
CA ASN A 179 14.59 0.65 -5.75
C ASN A 179 16.01 1.14 -6.02
#